data_AF-A0A7X8QF07-F1
#
_entry.id   AF-A0A7X8QF07-F1
#
_cell.length_a   1.000
_cell.length_b   1.000
_cell.length_c   1.000
_cell.angle_alpha   90.00
_cell.angle_beta   90.00
_cell.angle_gamma   90.00
#
_symmetry.space_group_name_H-M   'P 1'
#
loop_
_entity.id
_entity.type
_entity.pdbx_description
1 polymer ?
#
loop_
_entity_poly.entity_id
_entity_poly.type
_entity_poly.pdbx_seq_one_letter_code
_entity_poly.pdbx_strand_id
1 'polypeptide(L)'
;KLYLEVGIKYIEECYNPRVLDIGDISWARTAADEFLFIMRKAMTTNRESIEYVQCLRKALAIDVNMKKGIDLLLREVQENLVSSEQGELENLRKSVQEAIKNAINNGELKTAASLINEYENIVGVDAPLCSAKGIVYMIEGQFDKAEDVFLAGLDLEPENEDLLYNLGYFHEYFGNTEKAIDFYIRALDYAKDEATKREISETMVKLQQCQEPMNISKCSTGVVISVIDGYISLLREACKEGS
;
A
#
# COMPACT_ATOMS: atom_id res chain seq x y z
N LYS A 1 4.04 -2.95 37.21
CA LYS A 1 5.36 -2.32 37.03
C LYS A 1 6.16 -2.30 38.34
N LEU A 2 5.67 -1.65 39.40
CA LEU A 2 6.33 -1.58 40.71
C LEU A 2 6.74 -2.94 41.31
N TYR A 3 5.89 -3.97 41.19
CA TYR A 3 6.19 -5.32 41.66
C TYR A 3 7.46 -5.92 41.01
N LEU A 4 7.63 -5.73 39.70
CA LEU A 4 8.79 -6.25 38.98
C LEU A 4 10.05 -5.47 39.33
N GLU A 5 9.96 -4.14 39.43
CA GLU A 5 11.11 -3.29 39.77
C GLU A 5 11.66 -3.61 41.17
N VAL A 6 10.78 -3.71 42.17
CA VAL A 6 11.16 -4.05 43.55
C VAL A 6 11.60 -5.51 43.65
N GLY A 7 10.87 -6.43 43.01
CA GLY A 7 11.16 -7.85 43.05
C GLY A 7 12.49 -8.20 42.36
N ILE A 8 12.80 -7.59 41.21
CA ILE A 8 14.07 -7.80 40.51
C ILE A 8 15.24 -7.30 41.37
N LYS A 9 15.09 -6.11 41.97
CA LYS A 9 16.12 -5.59 42.88
C LYS A 9 16.36 -6.52 44.08
N TYR A 10 15.28 -7.07 44.65
CA TYR A 10 15.38 -8.02 45.75
C TYR A 10 16.17 -9.28 45.37
N ILE A 11 15.89 -9.90 44.22
CA ILE A 11 16.64 -11.09 43.78
C ILE A 11 18.10 -10.77 43.43
N GLU A 12 18.39 -9.57 42.92
CA GLU A 12 19.76 -9.14 42.63
C GLU A 12 20.60 -8.92 43.89
N GLU A 13 19.97 -8.56 45.01
CA GLU A 13 20.63 -8.49 46.33
C GLU A 13 20.79 -9.86 46.99
N CYS A 14 19.89 -10.81 46.72
CA CYS A 14 19.85 -12.12 47.38
C CYS A 14 20.61 -13.22 46.65
N TYR A 15 20.82 -13.10 45.34
CA TYR A 15 21.40 -14.15 44.49
C TYR A 15 22.66 -13.67 43.76
N ASN A 16 23.57 -14.60 43.46
CA ASN A 16 24.79 -14.26 42.73
C ASN A 16 24.44 -13.87 41.27
N PRO A 17 24.99 -12.76 40.74
CA PRO A 17 24.72 -12.32 39.36
C PRO A 17 24.94 -13.41 38.31
N ARG A 18 25.96 -14.27 38.48
CA ARG A 18 26.22 -15.37 37.53
C ARG A 18 25.07 -16.37 37.46
N VAL A 19 24.40 -16.64 38.58
CA VAL A 19 23.24 -17.55 38.62
C VAL A 19 22.06 -16.90 37.92
N LEU A 20 21.85 -15.60 38.16
CA LEU A 20 20.78 -14.82 37.52
C LEU A 20 20.98 -14.66 36.01
N ASP A 21 22.23 -14.57 35.54
CA ASP A 21 22.57 -14.36 34.13
C ASP A 21 22.49 -15.67 33.32
N ILE A 22 22.84 -16.81 33.94
CA ILE A 22 22.60 -18.14 33.36
C ILE A 22 21.09 -18.38 33.19
N GLY A 23 20.28 -17.83 34.11
CA GLY A 23 18.82 -17.92 34.06
C GLY A 23 18.29 -19.32 34.34
N ASP A 24 19.05 -20.11 35.10
CA ASP A 24 18.66 -21.43 35.57
C ASP A 24 17.73 -21.28 36.78
N ILE A 25 16.45 -21.61 36.58
CA ILE A 25 15.40 -21.49 37.59
C ILE A 25 15.55 -22.52 38.72
N SER A 26 16.40 -23.55 38.57
CA SER A 26 16.62 -24.56 39.62
C SER A 26 17.20 -23.99 40.93
N TRP A 27 17.81 -22.81 40.86
CA TRP A 27 18.40 -22.11 42.00
C TRP A 27 17.40 -21.24 42.78
N ALA A 28 16.19 -21.04 42.25
CA ALA A 28 15.17 -20.23 42.88
C ALA A 28 14.58 -20.95 44.10
N ARG A 29 14.38 -20.21 45.20
CA ARG A 29 13.85 -20.77 46.45
C ARG A 29 12.33 -20.85 46.47
N THR A 30 11.65 -20.04 45.67
CA THR A 30 10.19 -19.94 45.61
C THR A 30 9.72 -19.77 44.17
N ALA A 31 8.47 -20.11 43.89
CA ALA A 31 7.85 -19.85 42.59
C ALA A 31 7.83 -18.34 42.23
N ALA A 32 7.82 -17.46 43.23
CA ALA A 32 7.94 -16.02 43.02
C ALA A 32 9.35 -15.63 42.57
N ASP A 33 10.39 -16.27 43.13
CA ASP A 33 11.78 -16.08 42.70
C ASP A 33 11.98 -16.60 41.27
N GLU A 34 11.42 -17.78 40.95
CA GLU A 34 11.45 -18.35 39.59
C GLU A 34 10.84 -17.38 38.57
N PHE A 35 9.68 -16.83 38.91
CA PHE A 35 9.01 -15.81 38.09
C PHE A 35 9.90 -14.57 37.89
N LEU A 36 10.50 -14.04 38.97
CA LEU A 36 11.35 -12.85 38.90
C LEU A 36 12.65 -13.10 38.12
N PHE A 37 13.22 -14.31 38.16
CA PHE A 37 14.39 -14.68 37.36
C PHE A 37 14.08 -14.59 35.85
N ILE A 38 12.93 -15.15 35.44
CA ILE A 38 12.50 -15.10 34.03
C ILE A 38 12.16 -13.68 33.61
N MET A 39 11.49 -12.91 34.47
CA MET A 39 11.14 -11.53 34.16
C MET A 39 12.36 -10.60 34.09
N ARG A 40 13.37 -10.81 34.95
CA ARG A 40 14.67 -10.11 34.85
C ARG A 40 15.31 -10.39 33.49
N LYS A 41 15.39 -11.66 33.10
CA LYS A 41 15.94 -12.06 31.79
C LYS A 41 15.15 -11.45 30.63
N ALA A 42 13.82 -11.41 30.72
CA ALA A 42 12.98 -10.74 29.73
C ALA A 42 13.32 -9.24 29.63
N MET A 43 13.52 -8.56 30.76
CA MET A 43 13.83 -7.12 30.78
C MET A 43 15.22 -6.77 30.24
N THR A 44 16.18 -7.70 30.26
CA THR A 44 17.51 -7.51 29.66
C THR A 44 17.58 -7.95 28.19
N THR A 45 16.52 -8.57 27.67
CA THR A 45 16.43 -9.07 26.31
C THR A 45 15.72 -8.06 25.41
N ASN A 46 16.07 -8.01 24.11
CA ASN A 46 15.34 -7.17 23.16
C ASN A 46 13.85 -7.56 23.13
N ARG A 47 12.93 -6.61 23.30
CA ARG A 47 11.48 -6.83 23.37
C ARG A 47 10.89 -7.44 22.11
N GLU A 48 11.55 -7.25 20.96
CA GLU A 48 11.11 -7.78 19.66
C GLU A 48 11.65 -9.19 19.38
N SER A 49 12.54 -9.70 20.23
CA SER A 49 13.15 -11.02 20.02
C SER A 49 12.20 -12.17 20.38
N ILE A 50 12.41 -13.31 19.71
CA ILE A 50 11.70 -14.56 20.01
C ILE A 50 11.99 -14.99 21.45
N GLU A 51 13.21 -14.76 21.94
CA GLU A 51 13.65 -15.07 23.30
C GLU A 51 12.82 -14.31 24.35
N TYR A 52 12.44 -13.04 24.08
CA TYR A 52 11.58 -12.26 24.96
C TYR A 52 10.18 -12.88 25.08
N VAL A 53 9.57 -13.23 23.95
CA VAL A 53 8.24 -13.88 23.91
C VAL A 53 8.27 -15.23 24.61
N GLN A 54 9.35 -16.01 24.44
CA GLN A 54 9.53 -17.27 25.15
C GLN A 54 9.62 -17.07 26.67
N CYS A 55 10.32 -16.02 27.14
CA CYS A 55 10.38 -15.70 28.57
C CYS A 55 9.00 -15.35 29.11
N LEU A 56 8.22 -14.52 28.42
CA LEU A 56 6.86 -14.17 28.83
C LEU A 56 5.94 -15.40 28.92
N ARG A 57 6.01 -16.31 27.94
CA ARG A 57 5.23 -17.57 27.97
C ARG A 57 5.62 -18.48 29.13
N LYS A 58 6.91 -18.58 29.45
CA LYS A 58 7.39 -19.36 30.61
C LYS A 58 6.94 -18.72 31.92
N ALA A 59 7.02 -17.40 32.04
CA ALA A 59 6.55 -16.67 33.22
C ALA A 59 5.05 -16.89 33.47
N LEU A 60 4.25 -16.98 32.40
CA LEU A 60 2.81 -17.26 32.46
C LEU A 60 2.48 -18.64 33.05
N ALA A 61 3.36 -19.62 32.80
CA ALA A 61 3.19 -20.99 33.29
C ALA A 61 3.50 -21.14 34.79
N ILE A 62 4.27 -20.23 35.37
CA ILE A 62 4.75 -20.31 36.76
C ILE A 62 3.76 -19.69 37.73
N ASP A 63 3.25 -18.48 37.44
CA ASP A 63 2.33 -17.78 38.34
C ASP A 63 1.07 -17.30 37.63
N VAL A 64 -0.03 -18.01 37.90
CA VAL A 64 -1.37 -17.68 37.40
C VAL A 64 -1.86 -16.32 37.90
N ASN A 65 -1.39 -15.84 39.06
CA ASN A 65 -1.78 -14.54 39.61
C ASN A 65 -1.19 -13.37 38.81
N MET A 66 -0.05 -13.59 38.14
CA MET A 66 0.63 -12.57 37.33
C MET A 66 0.16 -12.55 35.87
N LYS A 67 -0.73 -13.48 35.49
CA LYS A 67 -1.31 -13.64 34.15
C LYS A 67 -1.71 -12.33 33.49
N LYS A 68 -2.46 -11.46 34.19
CA LYS A 68 -2.95 -10.19 33.62
C LYS A 68 -1.82 -9.25 33.19
N GLY A 69 -0.73 -9.18 33.94
CA GLY A 69 0.42 -8.33 33.61
C GLY A 69 1.22 -8.88 32.43
N ILE A 70 1.36 -10.20 32.36
CA ILE A 70 2.05 -10.90 31.28
C ILE A 70 1.24 -10.83 29.98
N ASP A 71 -0.08 -11.00 30.06
CA ASP A 71 -1.01 -10.84 28.93
C ASP A 71 -1.01 -9.41 28.37
N LEU A 72 -0.73 -8.40 29.20
CA LEU A 72 -0.54 -7.01 28.73
C LEU A 72 0.78 -6.85 27.98
N LEU A 73 1.88 -7.39 28.51
CA LEU A 73 3.20 -7.35 27.84
C LEU A 73 3.20 -8.13 26.52
N LEU A 74 2.52 -9.28 26.48
CA LEU A 74 2.36 -10.07 25.25
C LEU A 74 1.53 -9.33 24.20
N ARG A 75 0.48 -8.63 24.62
CA ARG A 75 -0.32 -7.78 23.71
C ARG A 75 0.49 -6.61 23.17
N GLU A 76 1.26 -5.92 24.01
CA GLU A 76 2.13 -4.82 23.58
C GLU A 76 3.15 -5.28 22.53
N VAL A 77 3.75 -6.46 22.70
CA VAL A 77 4.65 -7.05 21.68
C VAL A 77 3.90 -7.41 20.40
N GLN A 78 2.72 -8.02 20.51
CA GLN A 78 1.90 -8.34 19.34
C GLN A 78 1.48 -7.10 18.56
N GLU A 79 1.05 -6.03 19.24
CA GLU A 79 0.68 -4.76 18.61
C GLU A 79 1.89 -4.09 17.93
N ASN A 80 3.07 -4.15 18.55
CA ASN A 80 4.30 -3.61 17.96
C ASN A 80 4.78 -4.42 16.74
N LEU A 81 4.70 -5.76 16.80
CA LEU A 81 5.03 -6.61 15.65
C LEU A 81 4.04 -6.41 14.50
N VAL A 82 2.75 -6.35 14.80
CA VAL A 82 1.70 -6.13 13.79
C VAL A 82 1.84 -4.75 13.15
N SER A 83 2.17 -3.71 13.91
CA SER A 83 2.40 -2.37 13.36
C SER A 83 3.67 -2.27 12.51
N SER A 84 4.73 -3.02 12.85
CA SER A 84 5.94 -3.13 12.04
C SER A 84 5.69 -3.88 10.73
N GLU A 85 5.02 -5.04 10.78
CA GLU A 85 4.70 -5.86 9.60
C GLU A 85 3.74 -5.14 8.64
N GLN A 86 2.74 -4.42 9.17
CA GLN A 86 1.83 -3.60 8.37
C GLN A 86 2.56 -2.45 7.67
N GLY A 87 3.55 -1.83 8.33
CA GLY A 87 4.38 -0.79 7.73
C GLY A 87 5.28 -1.31 6.60
N GLU A 88 5.88 -2.49 6.77
CA GLU A 88 6.70 -3.12 5.73
C GLU A 88 5.87 -3.55 4.53
N LEU A 89 4.70 -4.15 4.76
CA LEU A 89 3.78 -4.56 3.69
C LEU A 89 3.27 -3.34 2.89
N GLU A 90 2.92 -2.24 3.56
CA GLU A 90 2.49 -1.01 2.89
C GLU A 90 3.61 -0.37 2.06
N ASN A 91 4.86 -0.42 2.52
CA ASN A 91 6.00 0.05 1.73
C ASN A 91 6.24 -0.83 0.50
N LEU A 92 6.12 -2.15 0.64
CA LEU A 92 6.22 -3.07 -0.48
C LEU A 92 5.09 -2.85 -1.49
N ARG A 93 3.85 -2.66 -1.00
CA ARG A 93 2.67 -2.34 -1.80
C ARG A 93 2.92 -1.13 -2.71
N LYS A 94 3.41 -0.04 -2.13
CA LYS A 94 3.74 1.19 -2.87
C LYS A 94 4.86 0.97 -3.88
N SER A 95 5.90 0.22 -3.51
CA SER A 95 7.01 -0.12 -4.40
C SER A 95 6.53 -0.88 -5.64
N VAL A 96 5.65 -1.86 -5.46
CA VAL A 96 5.09 -2.63 -6.58
C VAL A 96 4.15 -1.77 -7.44
N GLN A 97 3.32 -0.92 -6.84
CA GLN A 97 2.47 0.03 -7.58
C GLN A 97 3.32 0.96 -8.47
N GLU A 98 4.43 1.47 -7.94
CA GLU A 98 5.35 2.31 -8.70
C GLU A 98 6.05 1.52 -9.82
N ALA A 99 6.41 0.25 -9.59
CA ALA A 99 6.96 -0.61 -10.63
C ALA A 99 5.94 -0.88 -11.76
N ILE A 100 4.67 -1.12 -11.42
CA ILE A 100 3.59 -1.27 -12.40
C ILE A 100 3.43 0.01 -13.22
N LYS A 101 3.38 1.17 -12.56
CA LYS A 101 3.27 2.48 -13.22
C LYS A 101 4.41 2.72 -14.19
N ASN A 102 5.65 2.43 -13.78
CA ASN A 102 6.83 2.57 -14.63
C ASN A 102 6.81 1.61 -15.82
N ALA A 103 6.39 0.36 -15.62
CA ALA A 103 6.25 -0.61 -16.72
C ALA A 103 5.22 -0.14 -17.76
N ILE A 104 4.07 0.41 -17.32
CA ILE A 104 3.05 0.99 -18.19
C ILE A 104 3.63 2.17 -18.98
N ASN A 105 4.30 3.11 -18.30
CA ASN A 105 4.89 4.30 -18.92
C ASN A 105 5.98 3.95 -19.95
N ASN A 106 6.69 2.85 -19.76
CA ASN A 106 7.72 2.36 -20.68
C ASN A 106 7.13 1.53 -21.84
N GLY A 107 5.81 1.27 -21.84
CA GLY A 107 5.16 0.41 -22.83
C GLY A 107 5.43 -1.08 -22.65
N GLU A 108 5.97 -1.49 -21.50
CA GLU A 108 6.26 -2.88 -21.15
C GLU A 108 5.01 -3.62 -20.66
N LEU A 109 3.97 -3.69 -21.50
CA LEU A 109 2.64 -4.18 -21.13
C LEU A 109 2.64 -5.61 -20.58
N LYS A 110 3.51 -6.48 -21.09
CA LYS A 110 3.66 -7.86 -20.59
C LYS A 110 4.16 -7.88 -19.15
N THR A 111 5.14 -7.03 -18.84
CA THR A 111 5.69 -6.89 -17.48
C THR A 111 4.62 -6.32 -16.56
N ALA A 112 3.94 -5.25 -17.00
CA ALA A 112 2.84 -4.65 -16.25
C ALA A 112 1.73 -5.66 -15.94
N ALA A 113 1.29 -6.45 -16.92
CA ALA A 113 0.27 -7.48 -16.73
C ALA A 113 0.71 -8.59 -15.76
N SER A 114 1.98 -9.00 -15.80
CA SER A 114 2.53 -9.98 -14.83
C SER A 114 2.52 -9.42 -13.41
N LEU A 115 3.03 -8.19 -13.23
CA LEU A 115 3.08 -7.52 -11.94
C LEU A 115 1.68 -7.29 -11.36
N ILE A 116 0.73 -6.90 -12.20
CA ILE A 116 -0.68 -6.73 -11.83
C ILE A 116 -1.27 -8.05 -11.31
N ASN A 117 -1.08 -9.16 -12.04
CA ASN A 117 -1.60 -10.46 -11.62
C ASN A 117 -0.97 -10.93 -10.30
N GLU A 118 0.34 -10.74 -10.13
CA GLU A 118 1.02 -11.08 -8.87
C GLU A 118 0.51 -10.23 -7.71
N TYR A 119 0.35 -8.92 -7.93
CA TYR A 119 -0.20 -8.00 -6.94
C TYR A 119 -1.63 -8.40 -6.54
N GLU A 120 -2.49 -8.69 -7.51
CA GLU A 120 -3.88 -9.10 -7.27
C GLU A 120 -3.97 -10.39 -6.45
N ASN A 121 -3.06 -11.34 -6.68
CA ASN A 121 -3.02 -12.59 -5.92
C ASN A 121 -2.57 -12.42 -4.46
N ILE A 122 -1.73 -11.41 -4.18
CA ILE A 122 -1.13 -11.20 -2.85
C ILE A 122 -1.96 -10.22 -2.03
N VAL A 123 -2.26 -9.06 -2.60
CA VAL A 123 -2.92 -7.93 -1.92
C VAL A 123 -4.44 -7.97 -2.13
N GLY A 124 -4.88 -8.49 -3.28
CA GLY A 124 -6.27 -8.41 -3.71
C GLY A 124 -6.53 -7.21 -4.61
N VAL A 125 -7.81 -6.98 -4.89
CA VAL A 125 -8.27 -5.85 -5.72
C VAL A 125 -8.41 -4.61 -4.87
N ASP A 126 -7.78 -3.52 -5.31
CA ASP A 126 -7.89 -2.19 -4.73
C ASP A 126 -7.98 -1.12 -5.84
N ALA A 127 -8.27 0.13 -5.46
CA ALA A 127 -8.45 1.20 -6.42
C ALA A 127 -7.20 1.49 -7.28
N PRO A 128 -5.96 1.56 -6.73
CA PRO A 128 -4.76 1.71 -7.55
C PRO A 128 -4.54 0.59 -8.57
N LEU A 129 -4.84 -0.66 -8.22
CA LEU A 129 -4.76 -1.80 -9.14
C LEU A 129 -5.81 -1.67 -10.25
N CYS A 130 -7.04 -1.27 -9.92
CA CYS A 130 -8.08 -0.97 -10.90
C CYS A 130 -7.63 0.11 -11.89
N SER A 131 -7.03 1.20 -11.41
CA SER A 131 -6.45 2.24 -12.28
C SER A 131 -5.42 1.65 -13.25
N ALA A 132 -4.46 0.87 -12.74
CA ALA A 132 -3.42 0.27 -13.57
C ALA A 132 -4.00 -0.72 -14.61
N LYS A 133 -4.92 -1.60 -14.21
CA LYS A 133 -5.59 -2.56 -15.09
C LYS A 133 -6.40 -1.87 -16.18
N GLY A 134 -7.16 -0.84 -15.83
CA GLY A 134 -7.93 -0.06 -16.80
C GLY A 134 -7.05 0.64 -17.83
N ILE A 135 -5.91 1.20 -17.41
CA ILE A 135 -4.92 1.80 -18.33
C ILE A 135 -4.33 0.72 -19.26
N VAL A 136 -3.96 -0.45 -18.75
CA VAL A 136 -3.45 -1.55 -19.60
C VAL A 136 -4.51 -1.97 -20.62
N TYR A 137 -5.77 -2.11 -20.22
CA TYR A 137 -6.86 -2.42 -21.15
C TYR A 137 -7.10 -1.31 -22.18
N MET A 138 -6.97 -0.03 -21.80
CA MET A 138 -7.01 1.09 -22.76
C MET A 138 -5.92 0.96 -23.82
N ILE A 139 -4.68 0.68 -23.42
CA ILE A 139 -3.55 0.54 -24.35
C ILE A 139 -3.73 -0.67 -25.27
N GLU A 140 -4.29 -1.77 -24.75
CA GLU A 140 -4.58 -2.99 -25.53
C GLU A 140 -5.84 -2.87 -26.40
N GLY A 141 -6.58 -1.75 -26.33
CA GLY A 141 -7.83 -1.54 -27.07
C GLY A 141 -9.02 -2.35 -26.55
N GLN A 142 -8.92 -2.90 -25.33
CA GLN A 142 -10.00 -3.63 -24.65
C GLN A 142 -10.90 -2.66 -23.88
N PHE A 143 -11.56 -1.75 -24.61
CA PHE A 143 -12.24 -0.60 -24.03
C PHE A 143 -13.40 -0.95 -23.09
N ASP A 144 -14.20 -1.96 -23.42
CA ASP A 144 -15.30 -2.42 -22.55
C ASP A 144 -14.77 -2.84 -21.17
N LYS A 145 -13.63 -3.55 -21.15
CA LYS A 145 -13.00 -3.98 -19.89
C LYS A 145 -12.35 -2.84 -19.15
N ALA A 146 -11.82 -1.85 -19.85
CA ALA A 146 -11.24 -0.68 -19.22
C ALA A 146 -12.30 0.08 -18.42
N GLU A 147 -13.45 0.37 -19.02
CA GLU A 147 -14.57 1.04 -18.35
C GLU A 147 -15.07 0.24 -17.14
N ASP A 148 -15.31 -1.07 -17.31
CA ASP A 148 -15.76 -1.96 -16.23
C ASP A 148 -14.80 -1.94 -15.03
N VAL A 149 -13.49 -1.99 -15.28
CA VAL A 149 -12.49 -2.02 -14.21
C VAL A 149 -12.34 -0.66 -13.53
N PHE A 150 -12.41 0.44 -14.27
CA PHE A 150 -12.40 1.77 -13.65
C PHE A 150 -13.61 1.99 -12.76
N LEU A 151 -14.81 1.59 -13.22
CA LEU A 151 -16.03 1.65 -12.43
C LEU A 151 -15.96 0.78 -11.19
N ALA A 152 -15.45 -0.46 -11.32
CA ALA A 152 -15.21 -1.34 -10.17
C ALA A 152 -14.23 -0.71 -9.15
N GLY A 153 -13.22 0.03 -9.63
CA GLY A 153 -12.34 0.80 -8.76
C GLY A 153 -13.07 1.90 -7.98
N LEU A 154 -13.98 2.63 -8.65
CA LEU A 154 -14.78 3.66 -8.00
C LEU A 154 -15.83 3.09 -7.04
N ASP A 155 -16.30 1.85 -7.26
CA ASP A 155 -17.15 1.16 -6.28
C ASP A 155 -16.38 0.89 -4.97
N LEU A 156 -15.06 0.70 -5.04
CA LEU A 156 -14.18 0.54 -3.87
C LEU A 156 -13.84 1.88 -3.23
N GLU A 157 -13.45 2.87 -4.04
CA GLU A 157 -13.07 4.21 -3.60
C GLU A 157 -13.76 5.28 -4.47
N PRO A 158 -14.98 5.73 -4.10
CA PRO A 158 -15.78 6.66 -4.92
C PRO A 158 -15.15 8.04 -5.13
N GLU A 159 -14.21 8.39 -4.26
CA GLU A 159 -13.50 9.67 -4.20
C GLU A 159 -12.05 9.56 -4.70
N ASN A 160 -11.70 8.45 -5.36
CA ASN A 160 -10.35 8.24 -5.86
C ASN A 160 -10.08 9.12 -7.09
N GLU A 161 -9.20 10.10 -6.92
CA GLU A 161 -8.87 11.10 -7.93
C GLU A 161 -8.30 10.49 -9.22
N ASP A 162 -7.36 9.54 -9.12
CA ASP A 162 -6.75 8.87 -10.28
C ASP A 162 -7.82 8.14 -11.13
N LEU A 163 -8.75 7.43 -10.49
CA LEU A 163 -9.82 6.70 -11.18
C LEU A 163 -10.83 7.65 -11.84
N LEU A 164 -11.18 8.74 -11.16
CA LEU A 164 -12.05 9.78 -11.72
C LEU A 164 -11.40 10.44 -12.94
N TYR A 165 -10.11 10.76 -12.85
CA TYR A 165 -9.34 11.30 -13.97
C TYR A 165 -9.28 10.32 -15.14
N ASN A 166 -8.99 9.05 -14.87
CA ASN A 166 -8.91 8.01 -15.91
C ASN A 166 -10.26 7.79 -16.63
N LEU A 167 -11.39 7.87 -15.92
CA LEU A 167 -12.72 7.84 -16.56
C LEU A 167 -13.05 9.11 -17.34
N GLY A 168 -12.59 10.27 -16.87
CA GLY A 168 -12.63 11.51 -17.64
C GLY A 168 -11.91 11.36 -18.98
N TYR A 169 -10.68 10.84 -18.93
CA TYR A 169 -9.86 10.55 -20.12
C TYR A 169 -10.50 9.49 -21.03
N PHE A 170 -11.04 8.43 -20.45
CA PHE A 170 -11.78 7.40 -21.19
C PHE A 170 -12.91 8.02 -22.03
N HIS A 171 -13.75 8.84 -21.40
CA HIS A 171 -14.86 9.49 -22.10
C HIS A 171 -14.40 10.55 -23.11
N GLU A 172 -13.31 11.27 -22.81
CA GLU A 172 -12.66 12.19 -23.74
C GLU A 172 -12.20 11.47 -25.02
N TYR A 173 -11.53 10.32 -24.87
CA TYR A 173 -11.04 9.51 -25.98
C TYR A 173 -12.16 9.09 -26.95
N PHE A 174 -13.35 8.81 -26.41
CA PHE A 174 -14.55 8.48 -27.20
C PHE A 174 -15.37 9.69 -27.67
N GLY A 175 -14.90 10.92 -27.41
CA GLY A 175 -15.60 12.15 -27.80
C GLY A 175 -16.84 12.47 -26.96
N ASN A 176 -17.02 11.80 -25.82
CA ASN A 176 -18.11 12.05 -24.88
C ASN A 176 -17.75 13.24 -23.97
N THR A 177 -17.57 14.42 -24.55
CA THR A 177 -17.00 15.60 -23.88
C THR A 177 -17.75 16.01 -22.61
N GLU A 178 -19.08 15.95 -22.60
CA GLU A 178 -19.88 16.29 -21.42
C GLU A 178 -19.59 15.36 -20.23
N LYS A 179 -19.52 14.04 -20.49
CA LYS A 179 -19.17 13.05 -19.46
C LYS A 179 -17.72 13.21 -19.00
N ALA A 180 -16.81 13.44 -19.93
CA ALA A 180 -15.40 13.68 -19.61
C ALA A 180 -15.25 14.84 -18.62
N ILE A 181 -15.93 15.96 -18.89
CA ILE A 181 -15.93 17.15 -18.03
C ILE A 181 -16.52 16.83 -16.64
N ASP A 182 -17.62 16.07 -16.55
CA ASP A 182 -18.20 15.67 -15.25
C ASP A 182 -17.20 14.89 -14.38
N PHE A 183 -16.54 13.89 -14.96
CA PHE A 183 -15.53 13.11 -14.25
C PHE A 183 -14.30 13.94 -13.87
N TYR A 184 -13.84 14.84 -14.74
CA TYR A 184 -12.73 15.75 -14.42
C TYR A 184 -13.08 16.74 -13.31
N ILE A 185 -14.32 17.26 -13.25
CA ILE A 185 -14.78 18.10 -12.14
C ILE A 185 -14.71 17.32 -10.83
N ARG A 186 -15.20 16.08 -10.83
CA ARG A 186 -15.14 15.22 -9.64
C ARG A 186 -13.70 14.92 -9.25
N ALA A 187 -12.81 14.64 -10.21
CA ALA A 187 -11.38 14.44 -9.93
C ALA A 187 -10.75 15.68 -9.29
N LEU A 188 -11.11 16.89 -9.78
CA LEU A 188 -10.64 18.16 -9.25
C LEU A 188 -11.03 18.38 -7.77
N ASP A 189 -12.24 17.94 -7.38
CA ASP A 189 -12.73 18.06 -5.99
C ASP A 189 -11.87 17.24 -5.00
N TYR A 190 -11.25 16.15 -5.45
CA TYR A 190 -10.46 15.24 -4.62
C TYR A 190 -8.93 15.36 -4.83
N ALA A 191 -8.50 16.15 -5.80
CA ALA A 191 -7.08 16.41 -6.06
C ALA A 191 -6.41 17.12 -4.86
N LYS A 192 -5.33 16.52 -4.35
CA LYS A 192 -4.65 17.00 -3.13
C LYS A 192 -3.61 18.07 -3.42
N ASP A 193 -2.96 18.02 -4.58
CA ASP A 193 -1.88 18.92 -4.94
C ASP A 193 -2.28 19.91 -6.05
N GLU A 194 -1.64 21.08 -6.04
CA GLU A 194 -1.95 22.17 -6.96
C GLU A 194 -1.45 21.91 -8.39
N ALA A 195 -0.51 20.98 -8.60
CA ALA A 195 -0.04 20.64 -9.94
C ALA A 195 -1.11 19.81 -10.68
N THR A 196 -1.63 18.78 -10.02
CA THR A 196 -2.72 17.94 -10.52
C THR A 196 -3.99 18.76 -10.78
N LYS A 197 -4.39 19.64 -9.85
CA LYS A 197 -5.53 20.55 -10.08
C LYS A 197 -5.37 21.41 -11.31
N ARG A 198 -4.15 21.93 -11.53
CA ARG A 198 -3.83 22.74 -12.72
C ARG A 198 -3.94 21.90 -13.99
N GLU A 199 -3.38 20.70 -13.99
CA GLU A 199 -3.46 19.77 -15.13
C GLU A 199 -4.92 19.48 -15.50
N ILE A 200 -5.74 19.07 -14.53
CA ILE A 200 -7.17 18.78 -14.74
C ILE A 200 -7.90 20.01 -15.30
N SER A 201 -7.65 21.19 -14.71
CA SER A 201 -8.28 22.45 -15.15
C SER A 201 -7.88 22.82 -16.58
N GLU A 202 -6.60 22.65 -16.94
CA GLU A 202 -6.11 22.90 -18.30
C GLU A 202 -6.74 21.94 -19.31
N THR A 203 -6.87 20.66 -18.96
CA THR A 203 -7.54 19.65 -19.81
C THR A 203 -9.01 20.01 -20.03
N MET A 204 -9.74 20.38 -18.98
CA MET A 204 -11.14 20.81 -19.09
C MET A 204 -11.31 22.05 -19.98
N VAL A 205 -10.43 23.05 -19.85
CA VAL A 205 -10.47 24.26 -20.70
C VAL A 205 -10.22 23.91 -22.17
N LYS A 206 -9.24 23.04 -22.46
CA LYS A 206 -8.98 22.56 -23.84
C LYS A 206 -10.22 21.90 -24.43
N LEU A 207 -10.89 21.05 -23.66
CA LEU A 207 -12.10 20.35 -24.11
C LEU A 207 -13.28 21.29 -24.38
N GLN A 208 -13.45 22.33 -23.56
CA GLN A 208 -14.46 23.36 -23.79
C GLN A 208 -14.17 24.20 -25.03
N GLN A 209 -12.91 24.50 -25.32
CA GLN A 209 -12.50 25.28 -26.50
C GLN A 209 -12.67 24.49 -27.81
N CYS A 210 -12.60 23.17 -27.78
CA CYS A 210 -12.90 22.31 -28.93
C CYS A 210 -14.39 22.27 -29.31
N GLN A 211 -15.28 22.92 -28.55
CA GLN A 211 -16.71 23.08 -28.90
C GLN A 211 -17.00 24.26 -29.85
N GLU A 212 -16.01 25.08 -30.22
CA GLU A 212 -16.16 26.00 -31.37
C GLU A 212 -16.08 25.23 -32.69
N PRO A 213 -16.87 25.57 -33.72
CA PRO A 213 -16.99 24.75 -34.94
C PRO A 213 -15.62 24.49 -35.56
N MET A 214 -15.22 23.22 -35.50
CA MET A 214 -13.90 22.71 -35.81
C MET A 214 -13.51 23.02 -37.27
N ASN A 215 -12.65 24.03 -37.46
CA ASN A 215 -11.91 24.20 -38.71
C ASN A 215 -10.60 23.41 -38.57
N ILE A 216 -10.59 22.21 -39.14
CA ILE A 216 -9.54 21.20 -39.00
C ILE A 216 -8.23 21.72 -39.64
N SER A 217 -7.44 22.45 -38.87
CA SER A 217 -6.01 22.57 -39.13
C SER A 217 -5.27 22.95 -37.85
N LYS A 218 -4.42 22.02 -37.40
CA LYS A 218 -3.42 22.17 -36.34
C LYS A 218 -3.97 22.17 -34.92
N CYS A 219 -3.79 21.05 -34.23
CA CYS A 219 -3.24 21.13 -32.87
C CYS A 219 -2.46 19.86 -32.57
N SER A 220 -1.14 20.02 -32.52
CA SER A 220 -0.18 19.06 -32.00
C SER A 220 0.56 19.79 -30.88
N THR A 221 0.43 19.35 -29.63
CA THR A 221 1.51 19.24 -28.60
C THR A 221 0.97 19.04 -27.17
N GLY A 222 1.27 17.86 -26.59
CA GLY A 222 1.82 17.61 -25.22
C GLY A 222 0.90 17.69 -23.98
N VAL A 223 1.02 16.86 -22.93
CA VAL A 223 1.86 15.68 -22.54
C VAL A 223 1.05 14.97 -21.43
N VAL A 224 0.32 13.88 -21.70
CA VAL A 224 0.52 12.48 -21.20
C VAL A 224 0.49 11.48 -22.38
N ILE A 225 0.81 11.99 -23.56
CA ILE A 225 0.35 11.45 -24.83
C ILE A 225 1.41 10.58 -25.56
N SER A 226 2.61 10.35 -25.02
CA SER A 226 3.71 9.77 -25.84
C SER A 226 3.53 8.30 -26.23
N VAL A 227 2.91 7.47 -25.38
CA VAL A 227 2.81 6.02 -25.64
C VAL A 227 1.61 5.70 -26.53
N ILE A 228 0.44 6.27 -26.22
CA ILE A 228 -0.79 6.01 -26.98
C ILE A 228 -0.73 6.68 -28.37
N ASP A 229 -0.27 7.94 -28.49
CA ASP A 229 -0.14 8.56 -29.81
C ASP A 229 1.02 7.96 -30.63
N GLY A 230 2.10 7.53 -29.97
CA GLY A 230 3.20 6.81 -30.62
C GLY A 230 2.72 5.50 -31.26
N TYR A 231 1.89 4.74 -30.55
CA TYR A 231 1.32 3.48 -31.04
C TYR A 231 0.27 3.70 -32.15
N ILE A 232 -0.58 4.73 -32.01
CA ILE A 232 -1.58 5.10 -33.04
C ILE A 232 -0.88 5.58 -34.33
N SER A 233 0.24 6.30 -34.22
CA SER A 233 1.02 6.73 -35.39
C SER A 233 1.66 5.55 -36.13
N LEU A 234 2.24 4.59 -35.40
CA LEU A 234 2.82 3.36 -35.96
C LEU A 234 1.77 2.47 -36.66
N LEU A 235 0.59 2.33 -36.07
CA LEU A 235 -0.51 1.55 -36.66
C LEU A 235 -1.06 2.19 -37.96
N ARG A 236 -1.06 3.53 -38.06
CA ARG A 236 -1.46 4.25 -39.29
C ARG A 236 -0.45 4.12 -40.42
N GLU A 237 0.84 4.01 -40.12
CA GLU A 237 1.89 3.73 -41.14
C GLU A 237 1.80 2.29 -41.66
N ALA A 238 1.61 1.31 -40.76
CA ALA A 238 1.47 -0.10 -41.14
C ALA A 238 0.24 -0.36 -42.05
N CYS A 239 -0.84 0.42 -41.92
CA CYS A 239 -2.02 0.31 -42.80
C CYS A 239 -1.80 0.92 -44.20
N LYS A 240 -0.83 1.84 -44.37
CA LYS A 240 -0.54 2.47 -45.68
C LYS A 240 0.41 1.65 -46.54
N GLU A 241 1.23 0.79 -45.94
CA GLU A 241 2.13 -0.11 -46.68
C GLU A 241 1.44 -1.41 -47.13
N GLY A 242 0.19 -1.63 -46.68
CA GLY A 242 -0.62 -2.80 -47.03
C GLY A 242 -1.75 -2.55 -48.04
N SER A 243 -1.83 -1.38 -48.68
CA SER A 243 -2.85 -1.02 -49.69
C SER A 243 -2.26 -0.74 -51.07
#